data_AF-A0A8X6KQE3-F1
#
_entry.id   AF-A0A8X6KQE3-F1
#
_cell.length_a   1.000
_cell.length_b   1.000
_cell.length_c   1.000
_cell.angle_alpha   90.00
_cell.angle_beta   90.00
_cell.angle_gamma   90.00
#
_symmetry.space_group_name_H-M   'P 1'
#
loop_
_entity.id
_entity.type
_entity.pdbx_description
1 polymer ?
#
loop_
_entity_poly.entity_id
_entity_poly.type
_entity_poly.pdbx_seq_one_letter_code
_entity_poly.pdbx_strand_id
1 'polypeptide(L)'
;MSDSETESDSVSGASFKSRSSRSSFSGSTTSDPPVLSDCQRKKQALDDIRNMDKNITTHRTILENEKKTGKPELALQIQNSFELYLEIRKKMVSELRY
;
A
#
# COMPACT_ATOMS: atom_id res chain seq x y z
N MET A 1 6.53 -46.20 -13.67
CA MET A 1 7.83 -45.60 -14.02
C MET A 1 8.09 -45.95 -15.47
N SER A 2 7.95 -44.99 -16.37
CA SER A 2 8.31 -45.13 -17.79
C SER A 2 8.73 -43.75 -18.29
N ASP A 3 10.05 -43.59 -18.43
CA ASP A 3 10.71 -42.46 -19.04
C ASP A 3 10.35 -42.37 -20.52
N SER A 4 10.18 -41.16 -21.03
CA SER A 4 10.18 -40.86 -22.46
C SER A 4 10.91 -39.55 -22.64
N GLU A 5 12.23 -39.70 -22.75
CA GLU A 5 13.12 -38.68 -23.26
C GLU A 5 12.89 -38.57 -24.78
N THR A 6 12.65 -37.36 -25.27
CA THR A 6 12.79 -37.07 -26.70
C THR A 6 13.42 -35.69 -26.83
N GLU A 7 14.73 -35.71 -27.04
CA GLU A 7 15.53 -34.56 -27.42
C GLU A 7 15.39 -34.26 -28.91
N SER A 8 15.70 -33.01 -29.23
CA SER A 8 16.11 -32.48 -30.53
C SER A 8 15.03 -31.97 -31.47
N ASP A 9 14.90 -30.65 -31.56
CA ASP A 9 15.08 -30.02 -32.87
C ASP A 9 15.76 -28.65 -32.77
N SER A 10 16.62 -28.41 -33.74
CA SER A 10 17.60 -27.32 -33.81
C SER A 10 16.96 -26.08 -34.42
N VAL A 11 17.10 -24.91 -33.78
CA VAL A 11 16.82 -23.63 -34.46
C VAL A 11 18.04 -22.72 -34.46
N SER A 12 18.62 -22.66 -35.67
CA SER A 12 19.32 -21.59 -36.36
C SER A 12 19.81 -20.38 -35.56
N GLY A 13 21.12 -20.18 -35.66
CA GLY A 13 21.83 -19.04 -35.11
C GLY A 13 21.34 -17.68 -35.61
N ALA A 14 21.26 -16.75 -34.66
CA ALA A 14 21.28 -15.33 -34.92
C ALA A 14 22.58 -14.76 -34.35
N SER A 15 23.52 -14.41 -35.24
CA SER A 15 24.68 -13.57 -34.90
C SER A 15 24.20 -12.18 -34.52
N PHE A 16 24.14 -11.87 -33.23
CA PHE A 16 23.99 -10.50 -32.77
C PHE A 16 25.36 -9.84 -32.62
N LYS A 17 25.52 -8.74 -33.36
CA LYS A 17 26.70 -7.88 -33.39
C LYS A 17 26.99 -7.33 -31.98
N SER A 18 28.14 -7.68 -31.43
CA SER A 18 28.75 -6.94 -30.33
C SER A 18 29.02 -5.50 -30.78
N ARG A 19 28.34 -4.52 -30.19
CA ARG A 19 28.80 -3.13 -30.23
C ARG A 19 28.88 -2.60 -28.81
N SER A 20 30.12 -2.47 -28.36
CA SER A 20 30.54 -1.88 -27.10
C SER A 20 29.92 -0.50 -26.89
N SER A 21 29.50 -0.23 -25.66
CA SER A 21 29.76 1.04 -24.98
C SER A 21 29.66 0.81 -23.47
N ARG A 22 30.85 0.75 -22.84
CA ARG A 22 31.02 1.06 -21.42
C ARG A 22 30.43 2.45 -21.20
N SER A 23 29.28 2.57 -20.54
CA SER A 23 28.92 3.82 -19.87
C SER A 23 29.34 3.70 -18.41
N SER A 24 30.48 4.31 -18.09
CA SER A 24 30.80 4.63 -16.70
C SER A 24 29.84 5.73 -16.26
N PHE A 25 28.69 5.37 -15.69
CA PHE A 25 27.86 6.30 -14.94
C PHE A 25 28.14 6.10 -13.46
N SER A 26 29.03 6.92 -12.92
CA SER A 26 29.15 7.16 -11.49
C SER A 26 27.96 8.00 -11.04
N GLY A 27 26.80 7.36 -10.90
CA GLY A 27 25.64 7.94 -10.26
C GLY A 27 25.62 7.49 -8.81
N SER A 28 26.01 8.38 -7.89
CA SER A 28 25.71 8.22 -6.48
C SER A 28 24.23 7.87 -6.32
N THR A 29 23.94 6.65 -5.91
CA THR A 29 22.60 6.26 -5.45
C THR A 29 22.41 6.82 -4.05
N THR A 30 22.35 8.14 -3.93
CA THR A 30 21.58 8.73 -2.84
C THR A 30 20.14 8.46 -3.23
N SER A 31 19.58 7.41 -2.64
CA SER A 31 18.18 7.04 -2.74
C SER A 31 17.35 8.15 -2.09
N ASP A 32 17.24 9.29 -2.76
CA ASP A 32 16.30 10.32 -2.34
C ASP A 32 14.90 9.71 -2.43
N PRO A 33 14.09 9.80 -1.34
CA PRO A 33 12.73 9.35 -1.40
C PRO A 33 12.00 10.11 -2.51
N PRO A 34 11.11 9.45 -3.28
CA PRO A 34 10.42 10.12 -4.37
C PRO A 34 9.66 11.32 -3.81
N VAL A 35 10.04 12.52 -4.25
CA VAL A 35 9.34 13.76 -3.92
C VAL A 35 7.96 13.68 -4.60
N LEU A 36 6.93 13.36 -3.82
CA LEU A 36 5.57 13.33 -4.32
C LEU A 36 5.16 14.74 -4.77
N SER A 37 4.68 14.84 -6.01
CA SER A 37 4.06 16.08 -6.49
C SER A 37 2.89 16.50 -5.59
N ASP A 38 2.57 17.79 -5.54
CA ASP A 38 1.46 18.29 -4.72
C ASP A 38 0.14 17.60 -5.06
N CYS A 39 -0.07 17.26 -6.34
CA CYS A 39 -1.23 16.50 -6.80
C CYS A 39 -1.24 15.06 -6.25
N GLN A 40 -0.09 14.38 -6.22
CA GLN A 40 0.03 13.04 -5.63
C GLN A 40 -0.15 13.07 -4.11
N ARG A 41 0.41 14.06 -3.41
CA ARG A 41 0.20 14.25 -1.97
C ARG A 41 -1.28 14.45 -1.64
N LYS A 42 -1.97 15.30 -2.42
CA LYS A 42 -3.40 15.54 -2.24
C LYS A 42 -4.25 14.30 -2.50
N LYS A 43 -3.91 13.53 -3.54
CA LYS A 43 -4.58 12.25 -3.83
C LYS A 43 -4.38 11.24 -2.70
N GLN A 44 -3.14 11.08 -2.22
CA GLN A 44 -2.82 10.18 -1.12
C GLN A 44 -3.61 10.54 0.15
N ALA A 45 -3.66 11.81 0.54
CA ALA A 45 -4.42 12.25 1.71
C ALA A 45 -5.93 11.94 1.58
N LEU A 46 -6.51 12.07 0.38
CA LEU A 46 -7.91 11.68 0.14
C LEU A 46 -8.13 10.17 0.16
N ASP A 47 -7.14 9.37 -0.25
CA ASP A 47 -7.17 7.92 -0.14
C ASP A 47 -7.06 7.48 1.34
N ASP A 48 -6.21 8.14 2.12
CA ASP A 48 -6.04 7.89 3.56
C ASP A 48 -7.33 8.21 4.34
N ILE A 49 -8.00 9.32 4.03
CA ILE A 49 -9.31 9.66 4.62
C ILE A 49 -10.37 8.60 4.29
N ARG A 50 -10.41 8.14 3.03
CA ARG A 50 -11.32 7.06 2.63
C ARG A 50 -11.03 5.75 3.34
N ASN A 51 -9.75 5.44 3.57
CA ASN A 51 -9.38 4.27 4.35
C ASN A 51 -9.80 4.42 5.82
N MET A 52 -9.70 5.64 6.38
CA MET A 52 -10.17 5.92 7.73
C MET A 52 -11.68 5.78 7.89
N ASP A 53 -12.46 6.20 6.91
CA ASP A 53 -13.91 6.03 6.92
C ASP A 53 -14.33 4.55 6.95
N LYS A 54 -13.58 3.68 6.26
CA LYS A 54 -13.80 2.22 6.34
C LYS A 54 -13.53 1.70 7.75
N ASN A 55 -12.42 2.09 8.37
CA ASN A 55 -12.06 1.67 9.72
C ASN A 55 -13.07 2.14 10.77
N ILE A 56 -13.54 3.39 10.66
CA ILE A 56 -14.61 3.97 11.50
C ILE A 56 -15.89 3.12 11.38
N THR A 57 -16.28 2.78 10.15
CA THR A 57 -17.48 1.96 9.90
C THR A 57 -17.35 0.58 10.55
N THR A 58 -16.21 -0.09 10.36
CA THR A 58 -15.93 -1.39 10.97
C THR A 58 -15.99 -1.33 12.50
N HIS A 59 -15.33 -0.34 13.12
CA HIS A 59 -15.32 -0.19 14.57
C HIS A 59 -16.71 0.07 15.13
N ARG A 60 -17.54 0.87 14.44
CA ARG A 60 -18.94 1.09 14.82
C ARG A 60 -19.74 -0.21 14.83
N THR A 61 -19.60 -1.04 13.79
CA THR A 61 -20.30 -2.33 13.72
C THR A 61 -19.85 -3.28 14.82
N ILE A 62 -18.54 -3.38 15.08
CA ILE A 62 -18.02 -4.24 16.15
C ILE A 62 -18.50 -3.72 17.50
N LEU A 63 -18.48 -2.41 17.75
CA LEU A 63 -18.99 -1.82 18.98
C LEU A 63 -20.47 -2.15 19.23
N GLU A 64 -21.31 -2.03 18.20
CA GLU A 64 -22.73 -2.39 18.30
C GLU A 64 -22.95 -3.87 18.58
N ASN A 65 -22.08 -4.75 18.06
CA ASN A 65 -22.11 -6.18 18.36
C ASN A 65 -21.62 -6.47 19.79
N GLU A 66 -20.53 -5.85 20.22
CA GLU A 66 -19.95 -6.07 21.55
C GLU A 66 -20.82 -5.56 22.69
N LYS A 67 -21.57 -4.48 22.43
CA LYS A 67 -22.63 -4.01 23.34
C LYS A 67 -23.75 -5.04 23.53
N LYS A 68 -24.01 -5.91 22.54
CA LYS A 68 -25.04 -6.97 22.63
C LYS A 68 -24.52 -8.24 23.29
N THR A 69 -23.24 -8.58 23.11
CA THR A 69 -22.60 -9.77 23.71
C THR A 69 -22.21 -9.59 25.18
N GLY A 70 -22.36 -8.39 25.74
CA GLY A 70 -22.12 -8.14 27.17
C GLY A 70 -20.65 -8.17 27.55
N LYS A 71 -19.73 -7.78 26.64
CA LYS A 71 -18.30 -7.65 26.91
C LYS A 71 -17.91 -6.16 27.03
N PRO A 72 -18.11 -5.53 28.20
CA PRO A 72 -17.92 -4.09 28.37
C PRO A 72 -16.48 -3.64 28.14
N GLU A 73 -15.50 -4.46 28.52
CA GLU A 73 -14.07 -4.14 28.38
C GLU A 73 -13.66 -4.01 26.91
N LEU A 74 -14.07 -4.97 26.08
CA LEU A 74 -13.78 -4.95 24.65
C LEU A 74 -14.54 -3.80 23.95
N ALA A 75 -15.79 -3.56 24.34
CA ALA A 75 -16.57 -2.42 23.85
C ALA A 75 -15.90 -1.09 24.19
N LEU A 76 -15.32 -0.95 25.39
CA LEU A 76 -14.58 0.25 25.79
C LEU A 76 -13.30 0.45 24.96
N GLN A 77 -12.53 -0.62 24.73
CA GLN A 77 -11.35 -0.56 23.86
C GLN A 77 -11.70 -0.12 22.44
N ILE A 78 -12.78 -0.67 21.88
CA ILE A 78 -13.27 -0.32 20.53
C ILE A 78 -13.80 1.12 20.51
N GLN A 79 -14.47 1.58 21.57
CA GLN A 79 -14.93 2.95 21.69
C GLN A 79 -13.74 3.93 21.68
N ASN A 80 -12.68 3.64 22.44
CA ASN A 80 -11.48 4.48 22.49
C ASN A 80 -10.77 4.54 21.12
N SER A 81 -10.63 3.40 20.43
CA SER A 81 -10.01 3.40 19.09
C SER A 81 -10.89 4.10 18.05
N PHE A 82 -12.21 3.96 18.15
CA PHE A 82 -13.16 4.68 17.30
C PHE A 82 -13.04 6.21 17.46
N GLU A 83 -12.93 6.70 18.68
CA GLU A 83 -12.73 8.13 18.95
C GLU A 83 -11.39 8.64 18.41
N LEU A 84 -10.32 7.86 18.58
CA LEU A 84 -9.01 8.19 17.99
C LEU A 84 -9.07 8.31 16.46
N TYR A 85 -9.75 7.38 15.78
CA TYR A 85 -9.90 7.45 14.33
C TYR A 85 -10.71 8.67 13.87
N LEU A 86 -11.73 9.07 14.62
CA LEU A 86 -12.49 10.29 14.34
C LEU A 86 -11.62 11.54 14.46
N GLU A 87 -10.74 11.59 15.45
CA GLU A 87 -9.82 12.70 15.66
C GLU A 87 -8.78 12.79 14.55
N ILE A 88 -8.15 11.66 14.19
CA ILE A 88 -7.20 11.59 13.07
C ILE A 88 -7.86 12.05 11.77
N ARG A 89 -9.07 11.55 11.47
CA ARG A 89 -9.82 11.96 10.28
C ARG A 89 -10.08 13.47 10.26
N LYS A 90 -10.51 14.05 11.38
CA LYS A 90 -10.73 15.51 11.50
C LYS A 90 -9.46 16.29 11.20
N LYS A 91 -8.31 15.83 11.70
CA LYS A 91 -7.00 16.45 11.46
C LYS A 91 -6.62 16.38 9.98
N MET A 92 -6.69 15.20 9.36
CA MET A 92 -6.41 15.01 7.93
C MET A 92 -7.29 15.89 7.03
N VAL A 93 -8.59 15.99 7.33
CA VAL A 93 -9.51 16.87 6.59
C VAL A 93 -9.15 18.34 6.75
N SER A 94 -8.70 18.74 7.94
CA SER A 94 -8.27 20.12 8.21
C SER A 94 -7.00 20.47 7.44
N GLU A 95 -6.03 19.55 7.40
CA GLU A 95 -4.77 19.70 6.65
C GLU A 95 -4.98 19.78 5.13
N LEU A 96 -6.07 19.20 4.60
CA LEU A 96 -6.43 19.32 3.18
C LEU A 96 -7.13 20.62 2.79
N ARG A 97 -7.64 21.40 3.76
CA ARG A 97 -8.34 22.67 3.51
C ARG A 97 -7.40 23.87 3.41
N TYR A 98 -6.21 23.77 3.99
CA TYR A 98 -5.16 24.79 3.94
C TYR A 98 -4.07 24.39 2.95
#